data_AF-A0A0T0M528-F1
#
_entry.id   AF-A0A0T0M528-F1
#
_cell.length_a   1.000
_cell.length_b   1.000
_cell.length_c   1.000
_cell.angle_alpha   90.00
_cell.angle_beta   90.00
_cell.angle_gamma   90.00
#
_symmetry.space_group_name_H-M   'P 1'
#
loop_
_entity.id
_entity.type
_entity.pdbx_description
1 polymer ?
#
loop_
_entity_poly.entity_id
_entity_poly.type
_entity_poly.pdbx_seq_one_letter_code
_entity_poly.pdbx_strand_id
1 'polypeptide(L)'
;MEVGKAYLYNTDISGKTKVHSLDSNYKINIKTSVTYKGKDPNEDYHIFEITENEYNLEMYEDPLIVQIAEMTNKVCSIYSTLEVGVNRKGEIAKIYNGEMIRDKWKEVKDWLTNAHPIEAYEIIRAKEYELTNEEMEIKSIRYIHFLYQFFYIFGKEPLAEGSKSYQKREDMDRFGAGVVIPVNISVNEKLNEQQMSEWNVDGMMIRDDKMIRRLREFAKDSYMHPDYKVKGKYLYDDRILLKSDFTITEQLGEFFYYHCYMDTKLEF
;
A
#
# COMPACT_ATOMS: atom_id res chain seq x y z
N MET A 1 5.10 -7.21 19.68
CA MET A 1 4.07 -8.17 19.22
C MET A 1 4.42 -9.56 19.71
N GLU A 2 3.45 -10.26 20.26
CA GLU A 2 3.60 -11.65 20.72
C GLU A 2 3.55 -12.60 19.52
N VAL A 3 4.42 -13.63 19.52
CA VAL A 3 4.49 -14.60 18.41
C VAL A 3 3.23 -15.46 18.40
N GLY A 4 2.62 -15.60 17.23
CA GLY A 4 1.41 -16.40 17.03
C GLY A 4 0.10 -15.74 17.51
N LYS A 5 0.18 -14.57 18.15
CA LYS A 5 -1.00 -13.79 18.51
C LYS A 5 -1.48 -12.97 17.33
N ALA A 6 -2.78 -13.09 17.02
CA ALA A 6 -3.45 -12.26 16.03
C ALA A 6 -3.87 -10.92 16.64
N TYR A 7 -3.61 -9.84 15.92
CA TYR A 7 -4.02 -8.48 16.23
C TYR A 7 -4.98 -8.01 15.15
N LEU A 8 -6.19 -7.60 15.52
CA LEU A 8 -7.22 -7.19 14.58
C LEU A 8 -7.18 -5.67 14.39
N TYR A 9 -7.19 -5.24 13.14
CA TYR A 9 -7.13 -3.85 12.74
C TYR A 9 -8.34 -3.48 11.89
N ASN A 10 -8.93 -2.32 12.18
CA ASN A 10 -9.91 -1.67 11.32
C ASN A 10 -9.26 -0.48 10.62
N THR A 11 -9.41 -0.42 9.31
CA THR A 11 -8.81 0.61 8.46
C THR A 11 -9.88 1.29 7.63
N ASP A 12 -10.09 2.58 7.89
CA ASP A 12 -10.93 3.46 7.08
C ASP A 12 -10.05 4.18 6.06
N ILE A 13 -10.42 4.06 4.79
CA ILE A 13 -9.73 4.69 3.66
C ILE A 13 -10.71 5.64 3.00
N SER A 14 -10.29 6.89 2.82
CA SER A 14 -11.04 7.88 2.06
C SER A 14 -10.11 8.57 1.09
N GLY A 15 -10.57 8.79 -0.13
CA GLY A 15 -9.73 9.44 -1.12
C GLY A 15 -10.51 10.13 -2.22
N LYS A 16 -9.74 10.89 -2.99
CA LYS A 16 -10.19 11.65 -4.14
C LYS A 16 -9.22 11.41 -5.29
N THR A 17 -9.73 11.06 -6.45
CA THR A 17 -8.93 10.89 -7.66
C THR A 17 -9.54 11.71 -8.79
N LYS A 18 -8.72 12.55 -9.41
CA LYS A 18 -9.05 13.32 -10.61
C LYS A 18 -8.16 12.86 -11.75
N VAL A 19 -8.77 12.54 -12.88
CA VAL A 19 -8.11 12.27 -14.16
C VAL A 19 -8.85 13.04 -15.25
N HIS A 20 -8.20 14.06 -15.82
CA HIS A 20 -8.80 15.03 -16.72
C HIS A 20 -10.08 15.67 -16.14
N SER A 21 -11.23 15.39 -16.73
CA SER A 21 -12.54 15.91 -16.30
C SER A 21 -13.27 14.99 -15.33
N LEU A 22 -12.75 13.78 -15.10
CA LEU A 22 -13.34 12.83 -14.18
C LEU A 22 -12.80 13.09 -12.78
N ASP A 23 -13.69 13.24 -11.83
CA ASP A 23 -13.40 13.38 -10.41
C ASP A 23 -14.21 12.32 -9.67
N SER A 24 -13.56 11.55 -8.80
CA SER A 24 -14.18 10.45 -8.08
C SER A 24 -13.72 10.46 -6.63
N ASN A 25 -14.68 10.48 -5.71
CA ASN A 25 -14.44 10.20 -4.31
C ASN A 25 -14.66 8.71 -4.06
N TYR A 26 -13.91 8.13 -3.13
CA TYR A 26 -14.11 6.75 -2.69
C TYR A 26 -13.94 6.64 -1.19
N LYS A 27 -14.64 5.67 -0.60
CA LYS A 27 -14.49 5.28 0.79
C LYS A 27 -14.50 3.76 0.92
N ILE A 28 -13.53 3.22 1.65
CA ILE A 28 -13.34 1.79 1.87
C ILE A 28 -13.16 1.57 3.37
N ASN A 29 -13.78 0.54 3.91
CA ASN A 29 -13.50 0.03 5.24
C ASN A 29 -12.93 -1.39 5.11
N ILE A 30 -11.82 -1.68 5.80
CA ILE A 30 -11.14 -2.97 5.75
C ILE A 30 -10.88 -3.46 7.17
N LYS A 31 -11.17 -4.73 7.45
CA LYS A 31 -10.71 -5.41 8.67
C LYS A 31 -9.62 -6.41 8.33
N THR A 32 -8.49 -6.28 9.01
CA THR A 32 -7.30 -7.11 8.76
C THR A 32 -6.77 -7.67 10.07
N SER A 33 -6.51 -8.98 10.13
CA SER A 33 -5.74 -9.57 11.22
C SER A 33 -4.27 -9.68 10.84
N VAL A 34 -3.38 -9.26 11.74
CA VAL A 34 -1.93 -9.40 11.61
C VAL A 34 -1.40 -10.32 12.70
N THR A 35 -0.69 -11.36 12.29
CA THR A 35 -0.03 -12.30 13.19
C THR A 35 1.48 -12.27 12.94
N TYR A 36 2.26 -11.96 13.98
CA TYR A 36 3.72 -12.06 13.91
C TYR A 36 4.15 -13.53 14.11
N LYS A 37 4.81 -14.13 13.11
CA LYS A 37 5.26 -15.53 13.15
C LYS A 37 6.70 -15.72 13.63
N GLY A 38 7.39 -14.64 13.96
CA GLY A 38 8.79 -14.68 14.38
C GLY A 38 9.74 -14.22 13.28
N LYS A 39 10.99 -14.67 13.35
CA LYS A 39 12.04 -14.32 12.40
C LYS A 39 12.42 -15.55 11.58
N ASP A 40 12.69 -15.37 10.29
CA ASP A 40 13.28 -16.44 9.48
C ASP A 40 14.66 -16.82 10.08
N PRO A 41 14.95 -18.11 10.28
CA PRO A 41 16.22 -18.54 10.85
C PRO A 41 17.40 -18.43 9.87
N ASN A 42 17.13 -18.43 8.57
CA ASN A 42 18.13 -18.40 7.49
C ASN A 42 18.27 -17.00 6.89
N GLU A 43 17.21 -16.20 6.94
CA GLU A 43 17.15 -14.85 6.40
C GLU A 43 16.88 -13.81 7.50
N ASP A 44 17.36 -12.57 7.35
CA ASP A 44 17.12 -11.49 8.32
C ASP A 44 15.70 -10.86 8.18
N TYR A 45 14.67 -11.70 8.06
CA TYR A 45 13.28 -11.29 7.78
C TYR A 45 12.36 -11.53 8.98
N HIS A 46 11.52 -10.54 9.27
CA HIS A 46 10.38 -10.70 10.17
C HIS A 46 9.20 -11.26 9.40
N ILE A 47 8.63 -12.37 9.87
CA ILE A 47 7.54 -13.07 9.19
C ILE A 47 6.21 -12.60 9.76
N PHE A 48 5.33 -12.15 8.86
CA PHE A 48 3.97 -11.73 9.18
C PHE A 48 2.97 -12.54 8.36
N GLU A 49 1.90 -12.99 9.00
CA GLU A 49 0.69 -13.41 8.30
C GLU A 49 -0.36 -12.31 8.42
N ILE A 50 -0.96 -11.96 7.29
CA ILE A 50 -1.88 -10.85 7.13
C ILE A 50 -3.11 -11.39 6.43
N THR A 51 -4.25 -11.36 7.12
CA THR A 51 -5.51 -11.88 6.60
C THR A 51 -6.54 -10.78 6.55
N GLU A 52 -7.04 -10.48 5.35
CA GLU A 52 -8.19 -9.61 5.12
C GLU A 52 -9.45 -10.38 5.52
N ASN A 53 -10.13 -9.90 6.57
CA ASN A 53 -11.34 -10.51 7.12
C ASN A 53 -12.60 -9.89 6.52
N GLU A 54 -12.54 -8.59 6.20
CA GLU A 54 -13.67 -7.82 5.67
C GLU A 54 -13.14 -6.72 4.75
N TYR A 55 -13.81 -6.51 3.61
CA TYR A 55 -13.55 -5.41 2.68
C TYR A 55 -14.90 -4.84 2.23
N ASN A 56 -15.17 -3.58 2.58
CA ASN A 56 -16.41 -2.89 2.29
C ASN A 56 -16.12 -1.62 1.48
N LEU A 57 -16.54 -1.61 0.20
CA LEU A 57 -16.54 -0.40 -0.61
C LEU A 57 -17.83 0.39 -0.34
N GLU A 58 -17.74 1.44 0.48
CA GLU A 58 -18.92 2.15 0.99
C GLU A 58 -19.50 3.15 -0.01
N MET A 59 -18.67 3.70 -0.91
CA MET A 59 -19.10 4.75 -1.83
C MET A 59 -18.37 4.68 -3.16
N TYR A 60 -19.14 4.67 -4.24
CA TYR A 60 -18.68 4.96 -5.60
C TYR A 60 -19.77 5.70 -6.38
N GLU A 61 -19.41 6.78 -7.08
CA GLU A 61 -20.37 7.65 -7.78
C GLU A 61 -20.74 7.14 -9.21
N ASP A 62 -19.96 6.23 -9.81
CA ASP A 62 -20.09 5.81 -11.22
C ASP A 62 -20.28 4.28 -11.38
N PRO A 63 -21.37 3.81 -12.02
CA PRO A 63 -21.63 2.38 -12.29
C PRO A 63 -20.56 1.64 -13.11
N LEU A 64 -19.87 2.30 -14.03
CA LEU A 64 -18.76 1.68 -14.78
C LEU A 64 -17.58 1.41 -13.86
N ILE A 65 -17.34 2.31 -12.92
CA ILE A 65 -16.25 2.15 -11.98
C ILE A 65 -16.59 1.10 -10.93
N VAL A 66 -17.87 0.88 -10.60
CA VAL A 66 -18.30 -0.25 -9.77
C VAL A 66 -17.87 -1.59 -10.41
N GLN A 67 -18.11 -1.81 -11.71
CA GLN A 67 -17.70 -3.06 -12.38
C GLN A 67 -16.18 -3.25 -12.38
N ILE A 68 -15.42 -2.17 -12.63
CA ILE A 68 -13.95 -2.20 -12.55
C ILE A 68 -13.50 -2.53 -11.12
N ALA A 69 -14.16 -1.94 -10.11
CA ALA A 69 -13.87 -2.19 -8.71
C ALA A 69 -14.20 -3.64 -8.32
N GLU A 70 -15.31 -4.20 -8.78
CA GLU A 70 -15.68 -5.61 -8.55
C GLU A 70 -14.65 -6.57 -9.15
N MET A 71 -14.26 -6.37 -10.41
CA MET A 71 -13.20 -7.17 -11.05
C MET A 71 -11.87 -7.03 -10.31
N THR A 72 -11.50 -5.80 -9.92
CA THR A 72 -10.26 -5.52 -9.20
C THR A 72 -10.27 -6.19 -7.82
N ASN A 73 -11.36 -6.08 -7.07
CA ASN A 73 -11.51 -6.73 -5.77
C ASN A 73 -11.44 -8.25 -5.90
N LYS A 74 -12.05 -8.82 -6.94
CA LYS A 74 -11.98 -10.26 -7.21
C LYS A 74 -10.55 -10.69 -7.53
N VAL A 75 -9.80 -9.93 -8.33
CA VAL A 75 -8.37 -10.16 -8.59
C VAL A 75 -7.56 -10.06 -7.31
N CYS A 76 -7.79 -9.03 -6.48
CA CYS A 76 -7.08 -8.83 -5.22
C CYS A 76 -7.40 -9.90 -4.17
N SER A 77 -8.55 -10.57 -4.25
CA SER A 77 -8.95 -11.61 -3.28
C SER A 77 -7.99 -12.80 -3.20
N ILE A 78 -7.13 -13.01 -4.21
CA ILE A 78 -6.06 -14.02 -4.13
C ILE A 78 -5.09 -13.73 -2.98
N TYR A 79 -4.99 -12.47 -2.57
CA TYR A 79 -4.16 -11.96 -1.48
C TYR A 79 -4.93 -11.85 -0.16
N SER A 80 -6.11 -12.46 -0.03
CA SER A 80 -6.89 -12.38 1.22
C SER A 80 -6.15 -12.94 2.44
N THR A 81 -5.13 -13.77 2.22
CA THR A 81 -4.17 -14.21 3.24
C THR A 81 -2.78 -14.15 2.63
N LEU A 82 -1.89 -13.37 3.23
CA LEU A 82 -0.52 -13.17 2.81
C LEU A 82 0.43 -13.53 3.94
N GLU A 83 1.37 -14.43 3.67
CA GLU A 83 2.48 -14.70 4.56
C GLU A 83 3.75 -14.10 3.94
N VAL A 84 4.26 -13.03 4.55
CA VAL A 84 5.33 -12.21 3.98
C VAL A 84 6.53 -12.08 4.91
N GLY A 85 7.71 -12.06 4.30
CA GLY A 85 8.96 -11.72 4.97
C GLY A 85 9.27 -10.24 4.79
N VAL A 86 9.40 -9.51 5.89
CA VAL A 86 9.70 -8.07 5.90
C VAL A 86 11.11 -7.85 6.42
N ASN A 87 11.93 -7.14 5.65
CA ASN A 87 13.31 -6.85 6.03
C ASN A 87 13.41 -5.73 7.08
N ARG A 88 14.61 -5.49 7.59
CA ARG A 88 14.89 -4.42 8.58
C ARG A 88 14.57 -2.99 8.12
N LYS A 89 14.23 -2.77 6.85
CA LYS A 89 13.81 -1.45 6.31
C LYS A 89 12.29 -1.34 6.17
N GLY A 90 11.53 -2.38 6.52
CA GLY A 90 10.08 -2.40 6.31
C GLY A 90 9.68 -2.68 4.87
N GLU A 91 10.55 -3.30 4.09
CA GLU A 91 10.23 -3.72 2.72
C GLU A 91 9.85 -5.20 2.72
N ILE A 92 8.75 -5.54 2.05
CA ILE A 92 8.41 -6.93 1.76
C ILE A 92 9.48 -7.49 0.82
N ALA A 93 10.13 -8.56 1.24
CA ALA A 93 11.26 -9.19 0.56
C ALA A 93 10.94 -10.61 0.07
N LYS A 94 9.88 -11.26 0.60
CA LYS A 94 9.54 -12.64 0.28
C LYS A 94 8.06 -12.93 0.52
N ILE A 95 7.48 -13.84 -0.27
CA ILE A 95 6.12 -14.38 -0.10
C ILE A 95 6.23 -15.88 0.20
N TYR A 96 5.81 -16.30 1.40
CA TYR A 96 5.92 -17.70 1.83
C TYR A 96 4.77 -18.58 1.36
N ASN A 97 3.60 -18.01 1.09
CA ASN A 97 2.39 -18.75 0.73
C ASN A 97 2.00 -18.61 -0.75
N GLY A 98 2.98 -18.41 -1.65
CA GLY A 98 2.73 -18.18 -3.08
C GLY A 98 1.99 -19.31 -3.81
N GLU A 99 2.11 -20.57 -3.36
CA GLU A 99 1.35 -21.68 -3.94
C GLU A 99 -0.15 -21.53 -3.71
N MET A 100 -0.55 -21.17 -2.49
CA MET A 100 -1.95 -20.89 -2.15
C MET A 100 -2.50 -19.72 -2.97
N ILE A 101 -1.70 -18.67 -3.21
CA ILE A 101 -2.09 -17.53 -4.07
C ILE A 101 -2.37 -17.99 -5.50
N ARG A 102 -1.49 -18.83 -6.06
CA ARG A 102 -1.66 -19.40 -7.41
C ARG A 102 -2.87 -20.31 -7.53
N ASP A 103 -3.23 -21.04 -6.47
CA ASP A 103 -4.44 -21.85 -6.46
C ASP A 103 -5.70 -20.99 -6.44
N LYS A 104 -5.76 -19.96 -5.58
CA LYS A 104 -6.86 -18.97 -5.59
C LYS A 104 -6.99 -18.26 -6.94
N TRP A 105 -5.86 -17.99 -7.61
CA TRP A 105 -5.86 -17.38 -8.94
C TRP A 105 -6.57 -18.24 -9.99
N LYS A 106 -6.49 -19.57 -9.92
CA LYS A 106 -7.19 -20.45 -10.87
C LYS A 106 -8.71 -20.21 -10.81
N GLU A 107 -9.27 -20.13 -9.60
CA GLU A 107 -10.70 -19.87 -9.39
C GLU A 107 -11.11 -18.47 -9.89
N VAL A 108 -10.28 -17.46 -9.62
CA VAL A 108 -10.51 -16.09 -10.10
C VAL A 108 -10.44 -16.00 -11.62
N LYS A 109 -9.47 -16.67 -12.25
CA LYS A 109 -9.32 -16.74 -13.70
C LYS A 109 -10.53 -17.38 -14.38
N ASP A 110 -11.03 -18.47 -13.82
CA ASP A 110 -12.23 -19.14 -14.33
C ASP A 110 -13.45 -18.22 -14.22
N TRP A 111 -13.60 -17.51 -13.10
CA TRP A 111 -14.67 -16.52 -12.95
C TRP A 111 -14.56 -15.38 -13.97
N LEU A 112 -13.37 -14.77 -14.11
CA LEU A 112 -13.11 -13.67 -15.04
C LEU A 112 -13.41 -14.07 -16.50
N THR A 113 -12.99 -15.27 -16.90
CA THR A 113 -13.20 -15.80 -18.25
C THR A 113 -14.68 -15.99 -18.56
N ASN A 114 -15.49 -16.37 -17.56
CA ASN A 114 -16.91 -16.63 -17.73
C ASN A 114 -17.77 -15.36 -17.61
N ALA A 115 -17.42 -14.44 -16.72
CA ALA A 115 -18.19 -13.23 -16.45
C ALA A 115 -17.87 -12.07 -17.40
N HIS A 116 -16.59 -11.89 -17.78
CA HIS A 116 -16.09 -10.74 -18.55
C HIS A 116 -15.08 -11.16 -19.64
N PRO A 117 -15.46 -12.02 -20.61
CA PRO A 117 -14.51 -12.69 -21.51
C PRO A 117 -13.68 -11.74 -22.39
N ILE A 118 -14.19 -10.56 -22.75
CA ILE A 118 -13.49 -9.60 -23.63
C ILE A 118 -12.54 -8.74 -22.80
N GLU A 119 -13.01 -8.23 -21.67
CA GLU A 119 -12.29 -7.30 -20.78
C GLU A 119 -11.23 -8.01 -19.94
N ALA A 120 -11.44 -9.29 -19.60
CA ALA A 120 -10.55 -10.03 -18.71
C ALA A 120 -9.25 -10.52 -19.34
N TYR A 121 -9.15 -10.62 -20.67
CA TYR A 121 -7.99 -11.25 -21.31
C TYR A 121 -6.67 -10.55 -20.95
N GLU A 122 -6.64 -9.22 -21.01
CA GLU A 122 -5.44 -8.43 -20.68
C GLU A 122 -5.12 -8.51 -19.18
N ILE A 123 -6.16 -8.50 -18.32
CA ILE A 123 -6.03 -8.63 -16.87
C ILE A 123 -5.43 -10.00 -16.52
N ILE A 124 -5.97 -11.07 -17.10
CA ILE A 124 -5.50 -12.45 -16.88
C ILE A 124 -4.05 -12.57 -17.31
N ARG A 125 -3.71 -12.12 -18.52
CA ARG A 125 -2.35 -12.21 -19.04
C ARG A 125 -1.36 -11.41 -18.20
N ALA A 126 -1.71 -10.20 -17.80
CA ALA A 126 -0.87 -9.36 -16.95
C ALA A 126 -0.65 -10.00 -15.57
N LYS A 127 -1.72 -10.54 -14.96
CA LYS A 127 -1.63 -11.18 -13.64
C LYS A 127 -0.87 -12.51 -13.69
N GLU A 128 -1.06 -13.32 -14.72
CA GLU A 128 -0.28 -14.55 -14.90
C GLU A 128 1.21 -14.24 -15.03
N TYR A 129 1.57 -13.20 -15.78
CA TYR A 129 2.96 -12.75 -15.86
C TYR A 129 3.50 -12.30 -14.51
N GLU A 130 2.75 -11.49 -13.75
CA GLU A 130 3.10 -11.09 -12.38
C GLU A 130 3.35 -12.31 -11.48
N LEU A 131 2.45 -13.30 -11.48
CA LEU A 131 2.53 -14.50 -10.62
C LEU A 131 3.67 -15.47 -11.01
N THR A 132 4.28 -15.29 -12.18
CA THR A 132 5.51 -16.02 -12.57
C THR A 132 6.79 -15.37 -12.04
N ASN A 133 6.70 -14.14 -11.51
CA ASN A 133 7.84 -13.35 -11.07
C ASN A 133 7.57 -12.74 -9.68
N GLU A 134 8.13 -13.37 -8.65
CA GLU A 134 7.96 -12.94 -7.26
C GLU A 134 8.39 -11.48 -7.03
N GLU A 135 9.41 -10.97 -7.72
CA GLU A 135 9.82 -9.56 -7.60
C GLU A 135 8.71 -8.60 -8.08
N MET A 136 8.01 -8.97 -9.15
CA MET A 136 6.87 -8.19 -9.64
C MET A 136 5.67 -8.32 -8.72
N GLU A 137 5.38 -9.54 -8.23
CA GLU A 137 4.31 -9.77 -7.25
C GLU A 137 4.53 -8.93 -5.99
N ILE A 138 5.75 -8.94 -5.43
CA ILE A 138 6.17 -8.12 -4.29
C ILE A 138 6.03 -6.61 -4.59
N LYS A 139 6.34 -6.18 -5.81
CA LYS A 139 6.15 -4.77 -6.24
C LYS A 139 4.67 -4.38 -6.32
N SER A 140 3.78 -5.31 -6.65
CA SER A 140 2.34 -5.07 -6.68
C SER A 140 1.76 -5.06 -5.26
N ILE A 141 2.01 -6.11 -4.45
CA ILE A 141 1.36 -6.25 -3.13
C ILE A 141 1.79 -5.17 -2.13
N ARG A 142 3.01 -4.62 -2.23
CA ARG A 142 3.47 -3.56 -1.33
C ARG A 142 2.62 -2.29 -1.37
N TYR A 143 1.79 -2.10 -2.40
CA TYR A 143 0.89 -0.97 -2.54
C TYR A 143 -0.56 -1.27 -2.14
N ILE A 144 -0.87 -2.49 -1.68
CA ILE A 144 -2.12 -2.76 -0.97
C ILE A 144 -2.19 -1.81 0.22
N HIS A 145 -3.26 -1.02 0.31
CA HIS A 145 -3.39 0.11 1.24
C HIS A 145 -2.94 -0.22 2.67
N PHE A 146 -3.48 -1.31 3.25
CA PHE A 146 -3.12 -1.74 4.59
C PHE A 146 -1.64 -2.10 4.71
N LEU A 147 -1.08 -2.90 3.79
CA LEU A 147 0.33 -3.29 3.81
C LEU A 147 1.25 -2.08 3.69
N TYR A 148 0.90 -1.18 2.77
CA TYR A 148 1.66 0.02 2.51
C TYR A 148 1.75 0.90 3.76
N GLN A 149 0.62 1.14 4.42
CA GLN A 149 0.56 1.92 5.67
C GLN A 149 1.27 1.17 6.81
N PHE A 150 0.91 -0.09 7.06
CA PHE A 150 1.36 -0.85 8.22
C PHE A 150 2.89 -1.01 8.25
N PHE A 151 3.51 -1.31 7.09
CA PHE A 151 4.96 -1.46 7.01
C PHE A 151 5.70 -0.17 6.64
N TYR A 152 5.00 0.95 6.45
CA TYR A 152 5.63 2.16 5.90
C TYR A 152 6.85 2.62 6.72
N ILE A 153 6.75 2.58 8.04
CA ILE A 153 7.79 2.99 8.98
C ILE A 153 8.49 1.84 9.70
N PHE A 154 8.11 0.59 9.40
CA PHE A 154 8.71 -0.57 10.04
C PHE A 154 10.23 -0.56 9.83
N GLY A 155 10.99 -0.71 10.93
CA GLY A 155 12.45 -0.69 10.91
C GLY A 155 13.09 0.67 10.59
N LYS A 156 12.33 1.78 10.68
CA LYS A 156 12.82 3.15 10.43
C LYS A 156 13.00 3.99 11.69
N GLU A 157 13.26 3.32 12.80
CA GLU A 157 13.36 3.90 14.13
C GLU A 157 14.42 5.02 14.17
N PRO A 158 14.14 6.17 14.82
CA PRO A 158 15.15 7.18 15.09
C PRO A 158 16.28 6.61 15.95
N LEU A 159 17.53 7.02 15.68
CA LEU A 159 18.70 6.51 16.41
C LEU A 159 18.77 7.00 17.87
N ALA A 160 18.03 8.07 18.19
CA ALA A 160 17.92 8.64 19.53
C ALA A 160 16.56 9.32 19.72
N GLU A 161 16.07 9.37 20.96
CA GLU A 161 14.83 10.09 21.32
C GLU A 161 14.92 11.57 20.92
N GLY A 162 13.86 12.09 20.28
CA GLY A 162 13.83 13.46 19.77
C GLY A 162 14.67 13.72 18.51
N SER A 163 15.37 12.71 17.98
CA SER A 163 16.11 12.83 16.72
C SER A 163 15.20 12.63 15.50
N LYS A 164 15.61 13.21 14.37
CA LYS A 164 15.00 12.94 13.07
C LYS A 164 15.86 11.96 12.30
N SER A 165 15.28 10.84 11.85
CA SER A 165 15.91 10.00 10.84
C SER A 165 15.49 10.49 9.45
N TYR A 166 16.44 10.53 8.51
CA TYR A 166 16.16 10.85 7.11
C TYR A 166 16.45 9.61 6.28
N GLN A 167 15.48 9.18 5.49
CA GLN A 167 15.66 8.03 4.60
C GLN A 167 15.17 8.36 3.19
N LYS A 168 15.83 7.76 2.20
CA LYS A 168 15.34 7.76 0.82
C LYS A 168 14.52 6.51 0.59
N ARG A 169 13.41 6.67 -0.12
CA ARG A 169 12.51 5.60 -0.55
C ARG A 169 12.17 5.78 -2.03
N GLU A 170 11.81 4.69 -2.66
CA GLU A 170 11.23 4.66 -4.00
C GLU A 170 9.76 4.28 -3.90
N ASP A 171 8.88 5.16 -4.36
CA ASP A 171 7.46 4.89 -4.52
C ASP A 171 7.11 4.81 -6.02
N MET A 172 5.97 4.20 -6.35
CA MET A 172 5.43 4.21 -7.71
C MET A 172 4.37 5.30 -7.81
N ASP A 173 4.25 5.90 -8.99
CA ASP A 173 3.18 6.82 -9.30
C ASP A 173 1.79 6.17 -9.12
N ARG A 174 0.80 6.99 -8.74
CA ARG A 174 -0.57 6.56 -8.43
C ARG A 174 -1.49 6.53 -9.65
N PHE A 175 -0.99 6.92 -10.82
CA PHE A 175 -1.76 6.97 -12.07
C PHE A 175 -1.41 5.84 -13.04
N GLY A 176 -0.51 4.92 -12.67
CA GLY A 176 -0.16 3.75 -13.47
C GLY A 176 0.82 4.03 -14.63
N ALA A 177 1.57 5.13 -14.59
CA ALA A 177 2.59 5.48 -15.58
C ALA A 177 3.84 4.58 -15.51
N GLY A 178 3.99 3.82 -14.42
CA GLY A 178 5.15 2.96 -14.19
C GLY A 178 6.42 3.78 -13.92
N VAL A 179 6.27 4.94 -13.28
CA VAL A 179 7.35 5.85 -12.94
C VAL A 179 7.66 5.74 -11.45
N VAL A 180 8.93 5.46 -11.15
CA VAL A 180 9.44 5.45 -9.79
C VAL A 180 9.71 6.89 -9.34
N ILE A 181 9.07 7.28 -8.24
CA ILE A 181 9.20 8.58 -7.57
C ILE A 181 10.15 8.41 -6.38
N PRO A 182 11.35 9.01 -6.42
CA PRO A 182 12.22 9.05 -5.26
C PRO A 182 11.64 10.01 -4.21
N VAL A 183 11.53 9.56 -2.97
CA VAL A 183 10.95 10.31 -1.85
C VAL A 183 11.98 10.41 -0.73
N ASN A 184 12.17 11.61 -0.20
CA ASN A 184 12.90 11.81 1.05
C ASN A 184 11.89 11.83 2.18
N ILE A 185 12.04 10.92 3.14
CA ILE A 185 11.20 10.83 4.33
C ILE A 185 12.00 11.28 5.55
N SER A 186 11.33 12.01 6.43
CA SER A 186 11.81 12.30 7.77
C SER A 186 10.90 11.62 8.78
N VAL A 187 11.47 10.90 9.73
CA VAL A 187 10.75 10.24 10.83
C VAL A 187 11.23 10.83 12.14
N ASN A 188 10.32 11.20 13.03
CA ASN A 188 10.63 11.57 14.40
C ASN A 188 9.78 10.75 15.36
N GLU A 189 10.33 10.54 16.55
CA GLU A 189 9.68 9.87 17.66
C GLU A 189 9.59 10.84 18.84
N LYS A 190 8.46 10.80 19.54
CA LYS A 190 8.28 11.39 20.86
C LYS A 190 7.42 10.47 21.72
N LEU A 191 7.63 10.50 23.02
CA LEU A 191 6.72 9.88 23.96
C LEU A 191 5.52 10.80 24.22
N ASN A 192 4.31 10.22 24.24
CA ASN A 192 3.12 10.95 24.64
C ASN A 192 2.95 10.94 26.18
N GLU A 193 1.90 11.61 26.67
CA GLU A 193 1.60 11.70 28.12
C GLU A 193 1.38 10.33 28.78
N GLN A 194 1.05 9.30 28.01
CA GLN A 194 0.80 7.93 28.45
C GLN A 194 2.02 7.02 28.28
N GLN A 195 3.22 7.56 28.02
CA GLN A 195 4.45 6.81 27.76
C GLN A 195 4.39 5.90 26.51
N MET A 196 3.44 6.16 25.60
CA MET A 196 3.37 5.50 24.31
C MET A 196 4.22 6.24 23.28
N SER A 197 4.73 5.50 22.30
CA SER A 197 5.60 6.05 21.28
C SER A 197 4.80 6.61 20.11
N GLU A 198 4.90 7.92 19.87
CA GLU A 198 4.26 8.62 18.77
C GLU A 198 5.29 8.97 17.68
N TRP A 199 5.11 8.39 16.50
CA TRP A 199 6.01 8.55 15.36
C TRP A 199 5.35 9.41 14.31
N ASN A 200 6.03 10.49 13.88
CA ASN A 200 5.55 11.34 12.80
C ASN A 200 6.46 11.20 11.59
N VAL A 201 5.84 11.15 10.42
CA VAL A 201 6.49 11.00 9.13
C VAL A 201 6.08 12.14 8.23
N ASP A 202 7.07 12.81 7.65
CA ASP A 202 6.87 13.75 6.55
C ASP A 202 7.76 13.32 5.38
N GLY A 203 7.14 13.10 4.23
CA GLY A 203 7.77 12.68 2.99
C GLY A 203 7.50 13.65 1.86
N MET A 204 8.54 13.98 1.10
CA MET A 204 8.43 14.80 -0.10
C MET A 204 9.27 14.21 -1.22
N MET A 205 8.78 14.32 -2.46
CA MET A 205 9.53 13.88 -3.62
C MET A 205 10.88 14.60 -3.75
N ILE A 206 11.88 13.84 -4.17
CA ILE A 206 13.16 14.35 -4.63
C ILE A 206 12.99 14.66 -6.12
N ARG A 207 13.32 15.89 -6.53
CA ARG A 207 13.23 16.26 -7.95
C ARG A 207 14.32 15.53 -8.73
N ASP A 208 13.89 14.71 -9.68
CA ASP A 208 14.75 14.00 -10.62
C ASP A 208 14.28 14.29 -12.05
N ASP A 209 15.18 14.77 -12.90
CA ASP A 209 14.83 15.25 -14.25
C ASP A 209 14.30 14.13 -15.14
N LYS A 210 14.81 12.91 -15.00
CA LYS A 210 14.38 11.76 -15.80
C LYS A 210 12.96 11.34 -15.41
N MET A 211 12.67 11.27 -14.11
CA MET A 211 11.33 11.02 -13.58
C MET A 211 10.36 12.13 -13.99
N ILE A 212 10.71 13.41 -13.81
CA ILE A 212 9.86 14.54 -14.21
C ILE A 212 9.54 14.47 -15.71
N ARG A 213 10.53 14.19 -16.56
CA ARG A 213 10.31 14.04 -18.01
C ARG A 213 9.31 12.94 -18.32
N ARG A 214 9.44 11.75 -17.71
CA ARG A 214 8.50 10.63 -17.91
C ARG A 214 7.09 10.96 -17.44
N LEU A 215 6.94 11.64 -16.30
CA LEU A 215 5.63 12.07 -15.81
C LEU A 215 4.98 13.11 -16.73
N ARG A 216 5.77 14.02 -17.33
CA ARG A 216 5.30 14.98 -18.34
C ARG A 216 4.86 14.30 -19.63
N GLU A 217 5.61 13.30 -20.09
CA GLU A 217 5.26 12.47 -21.25
C GLU A 217 3.92 11.74 -21.01
N PHE A 218 3.74 11.17 -19.83
CA PHE A 218 2.48 10.53 -19.42
C PHE A 218 1.31 11.52 -19.37
N ALA A 219 1.48 12.64 -18.67
CA ALA A 219 0.45 13.66 -18.51
C ALA A 219 0.17 14.46 -19.80
N LYS A 220 1.02 14.31 -20.83
CA LYS A 220 1.02 15.08 -22.08
C LYS A 220 1.09 16.59 -21.84
N ASP A 221 1.84 16.99 -20.82
CA ASP A 221 2.04 18.39 -20.45
C ASP A 221 3.53 18.65 -20.15
N SER A 222 4.21 19.33 -21.08
CA SER A 222 5.64 19.65 -21.00
C SER A 222 5.99 20.66 -19.91
N TYR A 223 5.01 21.43 -19.41
CA TYR A 223 5.21 22.48 -18.40
C TYR A 223 4.76 22.04 -17.01
N MET A 224 4.14 20.86 -16.89
CA MET A 224 3.70 20.30 -15.62
C MET A 224 4.84 20.19 -14.59
N HIS A 225 4.52 20.54 -13.35
CA HIS A 225 5.39 20.35 -12.20
C HIS A 225 4.77 19.30 -11.28
N PRO A 226 5.35 18.09 -11.19
CA PRO A 226 4.82 17.06 -10.33
C PRO A 226 5.07 17.44 -8.87
N ASP A 227 4.10 17.10 -8.01
CA ASP A 227 4.21 17.15 -6.55
C ASP A 227 3.77 15.81 -5.97
N TYR A 228 4.58 15.25 -5.08
CA TYR A 228 4.25 14.02 -4.37
C TYR A 228 4.67 14.14 -2.92
N LYS A 229 3.71 13.87 -2.03
CA LYS A 229 3.83 14.06 -0.59
C LYS A 229 3.24 12.87 0.16
N VAL A 230 3.88 12.56 1.27
CA VAL A 230 3.41 11.56 2.23
C VAL A 230 3.43 12.18 3.62
N LYS A 231 2.39 11.93 4.41
CA LYS A 231 2.35 12.29 5.83
C LYS A 231 1.84 11.12 6.63
N GLY A 232 2.41 10.89 7.80
CA GLY A 232 2.01 9.79 8.66
C GLY A 232 2.15 10.14 10.12
N LYS A 233 1.25 9.60 10.93
CA LYS A 233 1.33 9.61 12.38
C LYS A 233 1.01 8.20 12.86
N TYR A 234 1.86 7.63 13.70
CA TYR A 234 1.72 6.27 14.20
C TYR A 234 1.86 6.28 15.71
N LEU A 235 1.00 5.54 16.40
CA LEU A 235 1.01 5.38 17.84
C LEU A 235 1.28 3.91 18.16
N TYR A 236 2.35 3.65 18.90
CA TYR A 236 2.73 2.31 19.33
C TYR A 236 2.71 2.17 20.84
N ASP A 237 2.28 1.00 21.30
CA ASP A 237 2.62 0.47 22.62
C ASP A 237 3.66 -0.63 22.43
N ASP A 238 4.90 -0.33 22.81
CA ASP A 238 6.09 -1.10 22.43
C ASP A 238 6.16 -1.33 20.90
N ARG A 239 5.87 -2.55 20.44
CA ARG A 239 5.90 -2.94 19.02
C ARG A 239 4.51 -3.13 18.42
N ILE A 240 3.45 -2.87 19.17
CA ILE A 240 2.07 -3.06 18.73
C ILE A 240 1.56 -1.72 18.21
N LEU A 241 1.19 -1.67 16.93
CA LEU A 241 0.53 -0.50 16.37
C LEU A 241 -0.86 -0.38 17.01
N LEU A 242 -1.13 0.75 17.67
CA LEU A 242 -2.43 1.06 18.25
C LEU A 242 -3.29 1.88 17.29
N LYS A 243 -2.68 2.88 16.64
CA LYS A 243 -3.34 3.75 15.67
C LYS A 243 -2.35 4.26 14.64
N SER A 244 -2.78 4.44 13.39
CA SER A 244 -2.07 5.28 12.43
C SER A 244 -2.99 6.12 11.55
N ASP A 245 -2.59 7.36 11.33
CA ASP A 245 -3.15 8.29 10.35
C ASP A 245 -2.13 8.44 9.23
N PHE A 246 -2.52 8.24 7.97
CA PHE A 246 -1.58 8.29 6.87
C PHE A 246 -2.19 8.89 5.60
N THR A 247 -1.45 9.78 4.95
CA THR A 247 -1.89 10.49 3.76
C THR A 247 -0.85 10.39 2.65
N ILE A 248 -1.34 10.13 1.44
CA ILE A 248 -0.57 10.24 0.20
C ILE A 248 -1.24 11.31 -0.64
N THR A 249 -0.44 12.14 -1.30
CA THR A 249 -0.93 13.09 -2.30
C THR A 249 0.02 13.09 -3.48
N GLU A 250 -0.52 12.92 -4.68
CA GLU A 250 0.19 13.08 -5.95
C GLU A 250 -0.58 14.04 -6.84
N GLN A 251 0.12 15.01 -7.41
CA GLN A 251 -0.46 15.96 -8.36
C GLN A 251 0.45 16.09 -9.58
N LEU A 252 -0.11 15.83 -10.76
CA LEU A 252 0.56 16.04 -12.04
C LEU A 252 -0.21 17.12 -12.82
N GLY A 253 0.10 18.38 -12.52
CA GLY A 253 -0.52 19.53 -13.16
C GLY A 253 -1.98 19.74 -12.74
N GLU A 254 -2.82 20.20 -13.67
CA GLU A 254 -4.24 20.46 -13.40
C GLU A 254 -5.12 19.21 -13.55
N PHE A 255 -4.70 18.26 -14.38
CA PHE A 255 -5.55 17.16 -14.83
C PHE A 255 -5.44 15.89 -13.99
N PHE A 256 -4.37 15.71 -13.22
CA PHE A 256 -4.14 14.51 -12.45
C PHE A 256 -3.95 14.87 -10.98
N TYR A 257 -4.85 14.39 -10.13
CA TYR A 257 -4.76 14.55 -8.69
C TYR A 257 -5.17 13.26 -7.99
N TYR A 258 -4.35 12.81 -7.05
CA TYR A 258 -4.61 11.66 -6.22
C TYR A 258 -4.41 12.09 -4.77
N HIS A 259 -5.42 11.83 -3.95
CA HIS A 259 -5.36 11.98 -2.51
C HIS A 259 -5.96 10.75 -1.86
N CYS A 260 -5.22 10.17 -0.92
CA CYS A 260 -5.66 9.02 -0.16
C CYS A 260 -5.30 9.23 1.31
N TYR A 261 -6.29 9.15 2.18
CA TYR A 261 -6.15 9.15 3.62
C TYR A 261 -6.57 7.80 4.16
N MET A 262 -5.76 7.23 5.06
CA MET A 262 -5.94 5.94 5.70
C MET A 262 -5.85 6.12 7.21
N ASP A 263 -6.88 5.71 7.95
CA ASP A 263 -6.96 5.71 9.41
C ASP A 263 -7.08 4.26 9.88
N THR A 264 -6.02 3.73 10.47
CA THR A 264 -5.96 2.35 10.97
C THR A 264 -5.97 2.35 12.50
N LYS A 265 -6.79 1.49 13.12
CA LYS A 265 -6.89 1.34 14.57
C LYS A 265 -6.89 -0.13 14.96
N LEU A 266 -6.23 -0.44 16.07
CA LEU A 266 -6.32 -1.76 16.71
C LEU A 266 -7.71 -1.93 17.35
N GLU A 267 -8.37 -3.04 17.07
CA GLU A 267 -9.61 -3.46 17.74
C GLU A 267 -9.29 -4.23 19.02
N PHE A 268 -10.07 -3.98 20.08
CA PHE A 268 -9.95 -4.61 21.40
C PHE A 268 -11.14 -5.52 21.68
#